data_AF-A0A2V3ADJ2-F1
#
_entry.id   AF-A0A2V3ADJ2-F1
#
_cell.length_a   1.000
_cell.length_b   1.000
_cell.length_c   1.000
_cell.angle_alpha   90.00
_cell.angle_beta   90.00
_cell.angle_gamma   90.00
#
_symmetry.space_group_name_H-M   'P 1'
#
loop_
_entity.id
_entity.type
_entity.pdbx_description
1 polymer ?
#
loop_
_entity_poly.entity_id
_entity_poly.type
_entity_poly.pdbx_seq_one_letter_code
_entity_poly.pdbx_strand_id
1 'polypeptide(L)'
;MGHLMKKYTNDYLLSGDQSGNGNEHLLNFLKSMAGSLKEKDVVEIGYGNGSLVPLLLAEGINQYYGIDFNENAFKISNERVKDPRVNFKHLNVKEIDENKSFDIVVMDSIIEHIPVYEMEIIWGKLKKILRPGGFIILKTQIYENPNILDEDEKKPETMGIYCHKQTLGTLLRTCLQHQFILAKTEGEIFGLIRQNDVGKFDKEVKEIFLNQHQQILTKFHLERKETYLKSELRNLVPGAGRLLVGCVAENTPKYRNQALRLVQSIRWFGENTAGVNIFVCLVDDADPEYVNELERWGVFVRIVKRFSNLHPPSNKLRLFELEEVAYYDTVMLLDCDTLFVRDPYPFITGKEFQADIAAGPTINQNQFSRLFTHYKLKMPPQKYRTTMSGKPTIWYCNAGVLIFPKDLLQSFYPVWKHYTIDLSKKKHLLGDRYFFCEQAALSLAFASHPVPFKKLPSILNWHLPANARVPRSVSDPVIIHYHSWGVNQAEYIKSTPNPSANRRINEFNYRYKIYRQTGEWSL
;
A
#
# COMPACT_ATOMS: atom_id res chain seq x y z
N MET A 1 10.74 2.15 9.87
CA MET A 1 11.71 1.33 9.12
C MET A 1 12.01 -0.04 9.75
N GLY A 2 11.34 -0.46 10.84
CA GLY A 2 11.67 -1.75 11.51
C GLY A 2 11.61 -2.98 10.58
N HIS A 3 10.69 -2.98 9.61
CA HIS A 3 10.56 -4.05 8.60
C HIS A 3 11.78 -4.21 7.67
N LEU A 4 12.68 -3.21 7.60
CA LEU A 4 13.88 -3.24 6.76
C LEU A 4 15.11 -3.79 7.48
N MET A 5 15.15 -3.76 8.82
CA MET A 5 16.37 -4.10 9.58
C MET A 5 16.90 -5.51 9.27
N LYS A 6 16.01 -6.46 8.99
CA LYS A 6 16.37 -7.84 8.63
C LYS A 6 16.85 -7.99 7.18
N LYS A 7 16.57 -7.02 6.30
CA LYS A 7 16.77 -7.12 4.84
C LYS A 7 18.07 -6.48 4.36
N TYR A 8 18.54 -5.43 5.03
CA TYR A 8 19.80 -4.75 4.69
C TYR A 8 20.99 -5.48 5.32
N THR A 9 21.40 -6.58 4.68
CA THR A 9 22.61 -7.33 5.04
C THR A 9 23.88 -6.63 4.54
N ASN A 10 25.05 -7.06 5.02
CA ASN A 10 26.33 -6.57 4.50
C ASN A 10 26.46 -6.84 3.00
N ASP A 11 26.05 -8.03 2.55
CA ASP A 11 26.11 -8.39 1.14
C ASP A 11 25.24 -7.48 0.29
N TYR A 12 24.03 -7.14 0.76
CA TYR A 12 23.17 -6.17 0.07
C TYR A 12 23.86 -4.80 -0.03
N LEU A 13 24.41 -4.28 1.07
CA LEU A 13 25.10 -2.99 1.11
C LEU A 13 26.37 -2.95 0.25
N LEU A 14 27.09 -4.07 0.13
CA LEU A 14 28.32 -4.20 -0.65
C LEU A 14 28.05 -4.51 -2.14
N SER A 15 26.88 -5.08 -2.45
CA SER A 15 26.42 -5.30 -3.83
C SER A 15 25.88 -4.02 -4.49
N GLY A 16 25.50 -3.02 -3.67
CA GLY A 16 25.10 -1.69 -4.15
C GLY A 16 26.20 -1.04 -4.98
N ASP A 17 25.83 -0.65 -6.20
CA ASP A 17 26.63 -0.14 -7.32
C ASP A 17 28.15 0.02 -7.08
N GLN A 18 28.90 -1.03 -7.44
CA GLN A 18 30.37 -0.98 -7.51
C GLN A 18 30.89 -0.33 -8.80
N SER A 19 30.02 0.07 -9.73
CA SER A 19 30.45 0.52 -11.07
C SER A 19 30.95 1.96 -11.13
N GLY A 20 30.82 2.75 -10.05
CA GLY A 20 31.29 4.14 -9.94
C GLY A 20 30.50 5.15 -10.79
N ASN A 21 30.02 4.74 -11.96
CA ASN A 21 29.29 5.57 -12.92
C ASN A 21 28.01 6.19 -12.34
N GLY A 22 27.23 5.43 -11.55
CA GLY A 22 25.99 5.94 -10.95
C GLY A 22 26.22 7.16 -10.03
N ASN A 23 27.32 7.16 -9.27
CA ASN A 23 27.68 8.25 -8.38
C ASN A 23 28.21 9.47 -9.14
N GLU A 24 28.94 9.27 -10.24
CA GLU A 24 29.38 10.37 -11.10
C GLU A 24 28.20 11.07 -11.77
N HIS A 25 27.20 10.32 -12.25
CA HIS A 25 25.96 10.89 -12.79
C HIS A 25 25.22 11.72 -11.73
N LEU A 26 25.10 11.21 -10.50
CA LEU A 26 24.48 11.95 -9.39
C LEU A 26 25.27 13.22 -9.04
N LEU A 27 26.61 13.15 -9.01
CA LEU A 27 27.48 14.30 -8.78
C LEU A 27 27.30 15.37 -9.86
N ASN A 28 27.24 14.97 -11.13
CA ASN A 28 27.02 15.90 -12.24
C ASN A 28 25.65 16.57 -12.13
N PHE A 29 24.61 15.82 -11.75
CA PHE A 29 23.29 16.40 -11.50
C PHE A 29 23.32 17.42 -10.35
N LEU A 30 23.96 17.08 -9.23
CA LEU A 30 24.18 17.97 -8.09
C LEU A 30 24.84 19.29 -8.51
N LYS A 31 25.95 19.21 -9.25
CA LYS A 31 26.67 20.38 -9.77
C LYS A 31 25.80 21.21 -10.70
N SER A 32 25.00 20.56 -11.54
CA SER A 32 24.09 21.24 -12.44
C SER A 32 22.94 21.98 -11.75
N MET A 33 22.60 21.59 -10.51
CA MET A 33 21.63 22.28 -9.66
C MET A 33 22.29 23.40 -8.84
N ALA A 34 23.48 23.14 -8.29
CA ALA A 34 24.16 24.04 -7.37
C ALA A 34 25.03 25.11 -8.05
N GLY A 35 25.47 24.87 -9.29
CA GLY A 35 26.59 25.55 -9.92
C GLY A 35 27.94 25.13 -9.32
N SER A 36 28.10 25.30 -8.00
CA SER A 36 29.27 24.86 -7.23
C SER A 36 28.86 24.18 -5.93
N LEU A 37 29.54 23.09 -5.57
CA LEU A 37 29.38 22.41 -4.28
C LEU A 37 30.37 22.92 -3.22
N LYS A 38 31.29 23.82 -3.59
CA LYS A 38 32.28 24.37 -2.67
C LYS A 38 31.59 25.05 -1.49
N GLU A 39 32.07 24.75 -0.28
CA GLU A 39 31.59 25.31 0.99
C GLU A 39 30.11 25.03 1.31
N LYS A 40 29.48 24.07 0.62
CA LYS A 40 28.10 23.64 0.92
C LYS A 40 28.05 22.62 2.04
N ASP A 41 26.99 22.70 2.85
CA ASP A 41 26.67 21.66 3.84
C ASP A 41 25.67 20.66 3.23
N VAL A 42 26.06 19.39 3.21
CA VAL A 42 25.30 18.30 2.60
C VAL A 42 24.81 17.35 3.68
N VAL A 43 23.53 16.97 3.62
CA VAL A 43 22.99 15.80 4.33
C VAL A 43 22.59 14.72 3.35
N GLU A 44 23.00 13.49 3.62
CA GLU A 44 22.59 12.31 2.84
C GLU A 44 21.80 11.36 3.74
N ILE A 45 20.63 10.94 3.27
CA ILE A 45 19.76 9.99 3.95
C ILE A 45 19.86 8.65 3.24
N GLY A 46 20.22 7.60 3.98
CA GLY A 46 20.48 6.28 3.43
C GLY A 46 21.85 6.20 2.74
N TYR A 47 22.91 6.74 3.36
CA TYR A 47 24.23 6.81 2.73
C TYR A 47 24.89 5.44 2.46
N GLY A 48 24.33 4.34 3.01
CA GLY A 48 24.80 2.99 2.75
C GLY A 48 26.28 2.81 3.07
N ASN A 49 27.09 2.48 2.06
CA ASN A 49 28.53 2.26 2.21
C ASN A 49 29.39 3.54 2.03
N GLY A 50 28.75 4.72 1.95
CA GLY A 50 29.41 6.02 1.87
C GLY A 50 30.10 6.30 0.54
N SER A 51 29.69 5.64 -0.55
CA SER A 51 30.36 5.72 -1.86
C SER A 51 30.31 7.11 -2.52
N LEU A 52 29.32 7.94 -2.20
CA LEU A 52 29.22 9.31 -2.72
C LEU A 52 30.18 10.28 -2.02
N VAL A 53 30.60 9.98 -0.79
CA VAL A 53 31.36 10.90 0.07
C VAL A 53 32.68 11.37 -0.56
N PRO A 54 33.55 10.48 -1.11
CA PRO A 54 34.80 10.93 -1.72
C PRO A 54 34.61 11.94 -2.86
N LEU A 55 33.56 11.76 -3.67
CA LEU A 55 33.24 12.65 -4.78
C LEU A 55 32.82 14.03 -4.29
N LEU A 56 31.98 14.10 -3.25
CA LEU A 56 31.57 15.37 -2.66
C LEU A 56 32.76 16.10 -1.99
N LEU A 57 33.61 15.37 -1.28
CA LEU A 57 34.81 15.94 -0.64
C LEU A 57 35.78 16.55 -1.66
N ALA A 58 35.93 15.92 -2.82
CA ALA A 58 36.75 16.40 -3.92
C ALA A 58 36.22 17.72 -4.54
N GLU A 59 34.91 17.94 -4.50
CA GLU A 59 34.27 19.19 -4.94
C GLU A 59 34.33 20.31 -3.87
N GLY A 60 34.93 20.04 -2.71
CA GLY A 60 35.22 21.06 -1.70
C GLY A 60 34.05 21.45 -0.82
N ILE A 61 33.10 20.54 -0.57
CA ILE A 61 32.01 20.76 0.41
C ILE A 61 32.57 21.16 1.79
N ASN A 62 31.77 21.90 2.57
CA ASN A 62 32.14 22.33 3.93
C ASN A 62 31.97 21.19 4.93
N GLN A 63 30.79 20.57 4.97
CA GLN A 63 30.47 19.46 5.86
C GLN A 63 29.56 18.45 5.17
N TYR A 64 29.75 17.18 5.54
CA TYR A 64 28.89 16.07 5.16
C TYR A 64 28.27 15.44 6.41
N TYR A 65 26.95 15.31 6.41
CA TYR A 65 26.19 14.65 7.47
C TYR A 65 25.43 13.45 6.90
N GLY A 66 25.88 12.24 7.20
CA GLY A 66 25.23 11.02 6.75
C GLY A 66 24.26 10.49 7.81
N ILE A 67 23.03 10.16 7.45
CA ILE A 67 22.05 9.47 8.30
C ILE A 67 21.68 8.13 7.67
N ASP A 68 21.87 7.04 8.39
CA ASP A 68 21.43 5.71 7.97
C ASP A 68 20.90 4.94 9.19
N PHE A 69 19.82 4.19 9.02
CA PHE A 69 19.24 3.39 10.10
C PHE A 69 19.98 2.06 10.30
N ASN A 70 20.88 1.69 9.39
CA ASN A 70 21.60 0.44 9.43
C ASN A 70 22.95 0.58 10.15
N GLU A 71 23.15 -0.21 11.20
CA GLU A 71 24.39 -0.18 11.98
C GLU A 71 25.62 -0.61 11.17
N ASN A 72 25.47 -1.56 10.23
CA ASN A 72 26.58 -2.02 9.40
C ASN A 72 27.00 -0.95 8.38
N ALA A 73 26.03 -0.24 7.79
CA ALA A 73 26.30 0.92 6.94
C ALA A 73 27.19 1.96 7.67
N PHE A 74 26.87 2.25 8.94
CA PHE A 74 27.69 3.10 9.80
C PHE A 74 29.10 2.56 10.03
N LYS A 75 29.25 1.27 10.40
CA LYS A 75 30.57 0.66 10.63
C LYS A 75 31.45 0.73 9.37
N ILE A 76 30.93 0.26 8.24
CA ILE A 76 31.64 0.24 6.95
C ILE A 76 32.08 1.65 6.54
N SER A 77 31.15 2.61 6.55
CA SER A 77 31.42 3.96 6.07
C SER A 77 32.39 4.71 6.98
N ASN A 78 32.25 4.54 8.30
CA ASN A 78 33.13 5.17 9.28
C ASN A 78 34.56 4.59 9.23
N GLU A 79 34.75 3.33 8.87
CA GLU A 79 36.07 2.74 8.61
C GLU A 79 36.68 3.27 7.31
N ARG A 80 35.87 3.36 6.25
CA ARG A 80 36.29 3.75 4.90
C ARG A 80 36.71 5.23 4.79
N VAL A 81 36.01 6.14 5.45
CA VAL A 81 36.23 7.59 5.31
C VAL A 81 36.62 8.21 6.65
N LYS A 82 37.83 8.79 6.71
CA LYS A 82 38.42 9.42 7.90
C LYS A 82 38.69 10.91 7.72
N ASP A 83 37.76 11.62 7.09
CA ASP A 83 37.86 13.08 6.86
C ASP A 83 37.11 13.84 7.99
N PRO A 84 37.71 14.89 8.60
CA PRO A 84 37.09 15.65 9.68
C PRO A 84 35.80 16.40 9.29
N ARG A 85 35.54 16.56 7.98
CA ARG A 85 34.29 17.15 7.46
C ARG A 85 33.12 16.17 7.41
N VAL A 86 33.38 14.88 7.67
CA VAL A 86 32.38 13.80 7.51
C VAL A 86 31.88 13.34 8.86
N ASN A 87 30.56 13.33 9.02
CA ASN A 87 29.89 12.88 10.24
C ASN A 87 28.79 11.88 9.90
N PHE A 88 29.09 10.59 10.01
CA PHE A 88 28.09 9.54 9.88
C PHE A 88 27.29 9.35 11.17
N LYS A 89 26.00 9.03 11.03
CA LYS A 89 25.08 8.72 12.11
C LYS A 89 24.31 7.46 11.81
N HIS A 90 24.42 6.49 12.72
CA HIS A 90 23.44 5.43 12.86
C HIS A 90 22.20 6.02 13.56
N LEU A 91 21.19 6.40 12.77
CA LEU A 91 20.02 7.11 13.25
C LEU A 91 18.82 6.85 12.32
N ASN A 92 17.62 6.69 12.90
CA ASN A 92 16.42 6.72 12.08
C ASN A 92 16.16 8.15 11.59
N VAL A 93 15.96 8.37 10.30
CA VAL A 93 15.72 9.72 9.75
C VAL A 93 14.53 10.46 10.39
N LYS A 94 13.55 9.76 10.97
CA LYS A 94 12.46 10.39 11.75
C LYS A 94 12.97 11.12 13.00
N GLU A 95 14.17 10.80 13.47
CA GLU A 95 14.82 11.36 14.66
C GLU A 95 15.87 12.43 14.29
N ILE A 96 15.93 12.85 13.02
CA ILE A 96 16.85 13.92 12.59
C ILE A 96 16.63 15.21 13.41
N ASP A 97 17.74 15.84 13.79
CA ASP A 97 17.77 17.12 14.48
C ASP A 97 17.32 18.26 13.54
N GLU A 98 16.12 18.75 13.76
CA GLU A 98 15.49 19.82 12.97
C GLU A 98 16.11 21.21 13.23
N ASN A 99 17.04 21.35 14.19
CA ASN A 99 17.79 22.59 14.42
C ASN A 99 19.00 22.72 13.49
N LYS A 100 19.41 21.61 12.85
CA LYS A 100 20.44 21.65 11.81
C LYS A 100 19.85 22.14 10.50
N SER A 101 20.67 22.79 9.69
CA SER A 101 20.26 23.21 8.35
C SER A 101 21.36 22.97 7.33
N PHE A 102 20.96 22.52 6.14
CA PHE A 102 21.83 22.08 5.05
C PHE A 102 21.46 22.83 3.76
N ASP A 103 22.44 23.01 2.88
CA ASP A 103 22.22 23.55 1.55
C ASP A 103 21.65 22.48 0.61
N ILE A 104 22.06 21.23 0.81
CA ILE A 104 21.73 20.10 -0.05
C ILE A 104 21.28 18.92 0.80
N VAL A 105 20.13 18.35 0.43
CA VAL A 105 19.68 17.05 0.93
C VAL A 105 19.79 16.04 -0.21
N VAL A 106 20.40 14.89 0.03
CA VAL A 106 20.50 13.79 -0.94
C VAL A 106 19.74 12.58 -0.41
N MET A 107 18.90 11.99 -1.26
CA MET A 107 18.25 10.70 -1.04
C MET A 107 18.47 9.84 -2.28
N ASP A 108 19.49 8.99 -2.25
CA ASP A 108 19.81 8.08 -3.35
C ASP A 108 19.23 6.69 -3.08
N SER A 109 18.30 6.24 -3.91
CA SER A 109 17.68 4.92 -3.87
C SER A 109 17.19 4.51 -2.48
N ILE A 110 16.62 5.46 -1.72
CA ILE A 110 16.16 5.24 -0.35
C ILE A 110 14.65 5.42 -0.19
N ILE A 111 14.02 6.32 -0.96
CA ILE A 111 12.62 6.73 -0.76
C ILE A 111 11.65 5.56 -0.95
N GLU A 112 11.96 4.66 -1.88
CA GLU A 112 11.22 3.44 -2.20
C GLU A 112 11.18 2.42 -1.05
N HIS A 113 12.11 2.50 -0.11
CA HIS A 113 12.22 1.61 1.04
C HIS A 113 11.50 2.18 2.29
N ILE A 114 11.21 3.48 2.30
CA ILE A 114 10.54 4.13 3.43
C ILE A 114 9.02 4.01 3.26
N PRO A 115 8.29 3.39 4.20
CA PRO A 115 6.84 3.27 4.07
C PRO A 115 6.18 4.64 3.89
N VAL A 116 5.18 4.71 3.01
CA VAL A 116 4.52 5.98 2.63
C VAL A 116 4.08 6.83 3.83
N TYR A 117 3.58 6.19 4.90
CA TYR A 117 3.14 6.85 6.12
C TYR A 117 4.29 7.41 6.97
N GLU A 118 5.47 6.77 6.96
CA GLU A 118 6.67 7.33 7.59
C GLU A 118 7.26 8.44 6.74
N MET A 119 7.25 8.28 5.42
CA MET A 119 7.81 9.26 4.49
C MET A 119 7.07 10.59 4.54
N GLU A 120 5.75 10.60 4.74
CA GLU A 120 4.97 11.84 4.93
C GLU A 120 5.49 12.68 6.11
N ILE A 121 5.89 12.04 7.21
CA ILE A 121 6.49 12.74 8.37
C ILE A 121 7.88 13.29 7.99
N ILE A 122 8.65 12.49 7.26
CA ILE A 122 10.01 12.84 6.85
C ILE A 122 10.01 14.04 5.91
N TRP A 123 9.06 14.17 4.98
CA TRP A 123 8.94 15.35 4.12
C TRP A 123 8.83 16.66 4.90
N GLY A 124 8.05 16.67 5.98
CA GLY A 124 7.94 17.83 6.87
C GLY A 124 9.27 18.21 7.53
N LYS A 125 10.09 17.22 7.90
CA LYS A 125 11.43 17.43 8.46
C LYS A 125 12.42 17.92 7.41
N LEU A 126 12.43 17.30 6.23
CA LEU A 126 13.27 17.69 5.09
C LEU A 126 13.06 19.16 4.71
N LYS A 127 11.81 19.63 4.71
CA LYS A 127 11.49 21.02 4.42
C LYS A 127 12.08 22.00 5.45
N LYS A 128 12.20 21.61 6.72
CA LYS A 128 12.70 22.45 7.81
C LYS A 128 14.23 22.52 7.87
N ILE A 129 14.90 21.39 7.64
CA ILE A 129 16.36 21.33 7.64
C ILE A 129 16.98 21.97 6.38
N LEU A 130 16.16 22.37 5.40
CA LEU A 130 16.66 23.02 4.19
C LEU A 130 16.91 24.51 4.43
N ARG A 131 18.12 24.99 4.14
CA ARG A 131 18.43 26.43 4.13
C ARG A 131 17.64 27.15 3.03
N PRO A 132 17.33 28.46 3.20
CA PRO A 132 16.75 29.26 2.12
C PRO A 132 17.59 29.17 0.84
N GLY A 133 16.97 28.73 -0.26
CA GLY A 133 17.67 28.49 -1.53
C GLY A 133 18.39 27.14 -1.64
N GLY A 134 18.27 26.29 -0.62
CA GLY A 134 18.71 24.90 -0.69
C GLY A 134 17.79 24.03 -1.55
N PHE A 135 18.24 22.82 -1.84
CA PHE A 135 17.50 21.87 -2.67
C PHE A 135 17.65 20.42 -2.20
N ILE A 136 16.69 19.59 -2.60
CA ILE A 136 16.67 18.15 -2.35
C ILE A 136 16.94 17.45 -3.68
N ILE A 137 17.87 16.51 -3.68
CA ILE A 137 18.11 15.57 -4.77
C ILE A 137 17.56 14.21 -4.37
N LEU A 138 16.69 13.67 -5.20
CA LEU A 138 16.15 12.33 -5.05
C LEU A 138 16.56 11.52 -6.28
N LYS A 139 17.13 10.34 -6.07
CA LYS A 139 17.29 9.36 -7.13
C LYS A 139 16.45 8.14 -6.77
N THR A 140 15.55 7.75 -7.67
CA THR A 140 14.61 6.63 -7.43
C THR A 140 14.05 6.12 -8.75
N GLN A 141 13.83 4.82 -8.82
CA GLN A 141 13.21 4.20 -9.99
C GLN A 141 11.77 4.67 -10.18
N ILE A 142 11.40 4.91 -11.44
CA ILE A 142 10.03 5.27 -11.81
C ILE A 142 9.30 4.07 -12.41
N TYR A 143 8.22 3.68 -11.74
CA TYR A 143 7.34 2.61 -12.15
C TYR A 143 6.13 3.15 -12.91
N GLU A 144 5.54 2.32 -13.77
CA GLU A 144 4.26 2.65 -14.42
C GLU A 144 3.08 2.61 -13.43
N ASN A 145 3.16 1.71 -12.43
CA ASN A 145 2.14 1.50 -11.42
C ASN A 145 2.81 1.27 -10.05
N PRO A 146 2.40 1.98 -8.97
CA PRO A 146 3.07 1.89 -7.68
C PRO A 146 2.80 0.59 -6.91
N ASN A 147 2.01 -0.35 -7.47
CA ASN A 147 1.59 -1.59 -6.83
C ASN A 147 2.21 -2.85 -7.46
N ILE A 148 3.08 -2.68 -8.47
CA ILE A 148 3.77 -3.80 -9.11
C ILE A 148 4.87 -4.35 -8.20
N LEU A 149 5.22 -5.61 -8.41
CA LEU A 149 6.36 -6.24 -7.74
C LEU A 149 7.64 -5.89 -8.49
N ASP A 150 8.67 -5.48 -7.77
CA ASP A 150 9.99 -5.24 -8.35
C ASP A 150 10.73 -6.57 -8.60
N GLU A 151 11.65 -6.61 -9.57
CA GLU A 151 12.48 -7.79 -9.84
C GLU A 151 13.32 -8.18 -8.61
N ASP A 152 13.84 -7.19 -7.88
CA ASP A 152 14.59 -7.44 -6.66
C ASP A 152 13.69 -7.94 -5.54
N GLU A 153 12.37 -7.80 -5.60
CA GLU A 153 11.45 -8.38 -4.61
C GLU A 153 11.03 -9.81 -4.92
N LYS A 154 11.49 -10.40 -6.03
CA LYS A 154 11.21 -11.81 -6.35
C LYS A 154 12.02 -12.79 -5.51
N LYS A 155 12.97 -12.30 -4.71
CA LYS A 155 13.80 -13.09 -3.80
C LYS A 155 13.28 -13.00 -2.36
N PRO A 156 13.34 -14.07 -1.55
CA PRO A 156 12.85 -14.06 -0.17
C PRO A 156 13.51 -13.01 0.73
N GLU A 157 14.80 -12.72 0.52
CA GLU A 157 15.61 -11.84 1.37
C GLU A 157 15.21 -10.37 1.23
N THR A 158 14.67 -10.02 0.07
CA THR A 158 14.36 -8.64 -0.36
C THR A 158 12.86 -8.44 -0.63
N MET A 159 12.03 -9.47 -0.56
CA MET A 159 10.57 -9.38 -0.71
C MET A 159 9.97 -8.28 0.19
N GLY A 160 9.30 -7.30 -0.41
CA GLY A 160 8.70 -6.17 0.30
C GLY A 160 9.71 -5.16 0.85
N ILE A 161 10.93 -5.12 0.34
CA ILE A 161 11.89 -4.05 0.63
C ILE A 161 11.49 -2.75 -0.09
N TYR A 162 10.78 -2.82 -1.23
CA TYR A 162 10.29 -1.67 -1.98
C TYR A 162 8.80 -1.40 -1.65
N CYS A 163 8.55 -0.86 -0.46
CA CYS A 163 7.21 -0.60 0.06
C CYS A 163 6.61 0.77 -0.34
N HIS A 164 7.38 1.61 -1.06
CA HIS A 164 6.97 2.96 -1.44
C HIS A 164 7.45 3.34 -2.85
N LYS A 165 7.25 2.43 -3.80
CA LYS A 165 7.56 2.63 -5.23
C LYS A 165 6.99 3.94 -5.78
N GLN A 166 7.75 4.66 -6.60
CA GLN A 166 7.33 5.94 -7.16
C GLN A 166 6.88 5.79 -8.61
N THR A 167 5.78 6.45 -8.98
CA THR A 167 5.53 6.85 -10.36
C THR A 167 5.87 8.34 -10.48
N LEU A 168 6.00 8.85 -11.70
CA LEU A 168 6.15 10.30 -11.88
C LEU A 168 4.97 11.07 -11.25
N GLY A 169 3.77 10.49 -11.30
CA GLY A 169 2.57 11.06 -10.68
C GLY A 169 2.62 11.05 -9.14
N THR A 170 3.10 9.97 -8.51
CA THR A 170 3.22 9.93 -7.04
C THR A 170 4.29 10.90 -6.55
N LEU A 171 5.40 11.03 -7.27
CA LEU A 171 6.47 11.96 -6.95
C LEU A 171 5.99 13.41 -7.12
N LEU A 172 5.36 13.75 -8.25
CA LEU A 172 4.80 15.07 -8.48
C LEU A 172 3.75 15.43 -7.42
N ARG A 173 2.84 14.50 -7.10
CA ARG A 173 1.84 14.70 -6.04
C ARG A 173 2.48 15.09 -4.72
N THR A 174 3.51 14.35 -4.32
CA THR A 174 4.25 14.58 -3.07
C THR A 174 4.95 15.93 -3.10
N CYS A 175 5.61 16.26 -4.22
CA CYS A 175 6.26 17.54 -4.45
C CYS A 175 5.27 18.71 -4.25
N LEU A 176 4.11 18.66 -4.91
CA LEU A 176 3.08 19.70 -4.81
C LEU A 176 2.44 19.79 -3.41
N GLN A 177 2.15 18.64 -2.79
CA GLN A 177 1.56 18.60 -1.44
C GLN A 177 2.44 19.28 -0.40
N HIS A 178 3.76 19.15 -0.53
CA HIS A 178 4.74 19.72 0.40
C HIS A 178 5.25 21.11 -0.01
N GLN A 179 4.66 21.73 -1.04
CA GLN A 179 5.04 23.05 -1.58
C GLN A 179 6.50 23.10 -2.08
N PHE A 180 6.90 22.05 -2.77
CA PHE A 180 8.10 22.04 -3.59
C PHE A 180 7.74 22.26 -5.06
N ILE A 181 8.73 22.63 -5.85
CA ILE A 181 8.68 22.51 -7.30
C ILE A 181 9.70 21.46 -7.74
N LEU A 182 9.33 20.71 -8.78
CA LEU A 182 10.24 19.79 -9.45
C LEU A 182 11.08 20.59 -10.44
N ALA A 183 12.19 21.15 -9.93
CA ALA A 183 13.04 22.11 -10.61
C ALA A 183 13.87 21.49 -11.73
N LYS A 184 14.33 20.25 -11.52
CA LYS A 184 15.11 19.53 -12.53
C LYS A 184 14.84 18.03 -12.50
N THR A 185 14.96 17.39 -13.65
CA THR A 185 14.82 15.94 -13.85
C THR A 185 15.79 15.46 -14.91
N GLU A 186 16.51 14.38 -14.64
CA GLU A 186 17.40 13.71 -15.59
C GLU A 186 17.38 12.21 -15.30
N GLY A 187 16.80 11.42 -16.21
CA GLY A 187 16.56 9.99 -15.97
C GLY A 187 15.75 9.77 -14.69
N GLU A 188 16.36 9.09 -13.74
CA GLU A 188 15.80 8.73 -12.43
C GLU A 188 16.20 9.70 -11.30
N ILE A 189 16.81 10.84 -11.65
CA ILE A 189 17.27 11.86 -10.70
C ILE A 189 16.37 13.10 -10.78
N PHE A 190 15.95 13.56 -9.61
CA PHE A 190 14.97 14.61 -9.42
C PHE A 190 15.50 15.68 -8.46
N GLY A 191 15.52 16.93 -8.91
CA GLY A 191 15.88 18.10 -8.10
C GLY A 191 14.62 18.85 -7.67
N LEU A 192 14.43 19.00 -6.36
CA LEU A 192 13.29 19.68 -5.76
C LEU A 192 13.78 20.92 -5.02
N ILE A 193 13.08 22.05 -5.21
CA ILE A 193 13.32 23.27 -4.44
C ILE A 193 12.03 23.75 -3.80
N ARG A 194 12.12 24.41 -2.63
CA ARG A 194 10.93 24.98 -1.99
C ARG A 194 10.32 26.03 -2.90
N GLN A 195 9.00 26.01 -3.04
CA GLN A 195 8.28 26.96 -3.87
C GLN A 195 8.56 28.43 -3.46
N ASN A 196 8.66 28.69 -2.16
CA ASN A 196 8.94 30.03 -1.64
C ASN A 196 10.41 30.46 -1.81
N ASP A 197 11.31 29.52 -2.10
CA ASP A 197 12.74 29.79 -2.32
C ASP A 197 13.06 30.05 -3.80
N VAL A 198 12.11 29.92 -4.71
CA VAL A 198 12.31 30.18 -6.16
C VAL A 198 12.90 31.57 -6.40
N GLY A 199 12.54 32.58 -5.60
CA GLY A 199 13.08 33.94 -5.70
C GLY A 199 14.53 34.11 -5.21
N LYS A 200 15.14 33.07 -4.63
CA LYS A 200 16.53 33.06 -4.16
C LYS A 200 17.54 32.69 -5.25
N PHE A 201 17.06 32.19 -6.38
CA PHE A 201 17.89 31.80 -7.52
C PHE A 201 17.98 32.94 -8.53
N ASP A 202 19.11 33.00 -9.25
CA ASP A 202 19.32 33.94 -10.34
C ASP A 202 18.25 33.78 -11.43
N LYS A 203 17.96 34.87 -12.14
CA LYS A 203 16.84 34.95 -13.09
C LYS A 203 16.85 33.80 -14.11
N GLU A 204 18.01 33.50 -14.70
CA GLU A 204 18.16 32.45 -15.70
C GLU A 204 17.89 31.05 -15.13
N VAL A 205 18.49 30.73 -13.99
CA VAL A 205 18.29 29.44 -13.29
C VAL A 205 16.84 29.27 -12.87
N LYS A 206 16.24 30.33 -12.31
CA LYS A 206 14.83 30.37 -11.94
C LYS A 206 13.92 30.08 -13.14
N GLU A 207 14.17 30.70 -14.29
CA GLU A 207 13.37 30.48 -15.50
C GLU A 207 13.48 29.02 -15.99
N ILE A 208 14.69 28.44 -15.95
CA ILE A 208 14.90 27.02 -16.27
C ILE A 208 14.07 26.13 -15.35
N PHE A 209 14.17 26.31 -14.03
CA PHE A 209 13.46 25.50 -13.05
C PHE A 209 11.94 25.61 -13.19
N LEU A 210 11.42 26.82 -13.40
CA LEU A 210 9.99 27.04 -13.57
C LEU A 210 9.47 26.47 -14.89
N ASN A 211 10.24 26.56 -15.97
CA ASN A 211 9.88 25.98 -17.26
C ASN A 211 9.84 24.45 -17.18
N GLN A 212 10.84 23.83 -16.55
CA GLN A 212 10.87 22.39 -16.36
C GLN A 212 9.69 21.90 -15.49
N HIS A 213 9.42 22.59 -14.38
CA HIS A 213 8.28 22.30 -13.54
C HIS A 213 6.96 22.41 -14.32
N GLN A 214 6.79 23.48 -15.12
CA GLN A 214 5.59 23.67 -15.95
C GLN A 214 5.45 22.58 -17.01
N GLN A 215 6.54 22.15 -17.66
CA GLN A 215 6.51 21.04 -18.62
C GLN A 215 6.00 19.76 -17.97
N ILE A 216 6.44 19.46 -16.75
CA ILE A 216 5.97 18.29 -15.99
C ILE A 216 4.48 18.44 -15.63
N LEU A 217 4.04 19.59 -15.13
CA LEU A 217 2.63 19.85 -14.83
C LEU A 217 1.74 19.66 -16.07
N THR A 218 2.17 20.17 -17.23
CA THR A 218 1.45 20.04 -18.49
C THR A 218 1.25 18.57 -18.91
N LYS A 219 2.21 17.66 -18.61
CA LYS A 219 2.04 16.21 -18.85
C LYS A 219 0.86 15.61 -18.07
N PHE A 220 0.47 16.25 -16.96
CA PHE A 220 -0.67 15.85 -16.12
C PHE A 220 -1.87 16.80 -16.26
N HIS A 221 -1.88 17.67 -17.27
CA HIS A 221 -2.94 18.65 -17.51
C HIS A 221 -3.18 19.58 -16.31
N LEU A 222 -2.10 19.96 -15.61
CA LEU A 222 -2.14 20.94 -14.53
C LEU A 222 -1.47 22.25 -14.95
N GLU A 223 -1.99 23.33 -14.37
CA GLU A 223 -1.36 24.65 -14.39
C GLU A 223 -0.66 24.92 -13.06
N ARG A 224 0.41 25.73 -13.09
CA ARG A 224 1.14 26.09 -11.89
C ARG A 224 0.29 26.94 -10.94
N LYS A 225 0.10 26.46 -9.71
CA LYS A 225 -0.64 27.14 -8.63
C LYS A 225 0.18 27.20 -7.34
N GLU A 226 -0.26 28.04 -6.41
CA GLU A 226 0.30 28.06 -5.04
C GLU A 226 -0.12 26.85 -4.22
N THR A 227 -1.38 26.45 -4.37
CA THR A 227 -1.97 25.29 -3.70
C THR A 227 -2.84 24.52 -4.67
N TYR A 228 -2.89 23.20 -4.50
CA TYR A 228 -3.69 22.30 -5.33
C TYR A 228 -4.78 21.65 -4.49
N LEU A 229 -5.94 21.42 -5.11
CA LEU A 229 -7.04 20.70 -4.47
C LEU A 229 -6.66 19.23 -4.29
N LYS A 230 -7.21 18.60 -3.24
CA LYS A 230 -7.01 17.16 -2.99
C LYS A 230 -7.43 16.29 -4.19
N SER A 231 -8.48 16.68 -4.91
CA SER A 231 -8.94 15.99 -6.11
C SER A 231 -7.96 16.10 -7.28
N GLU A 232 -7.34 17.27 -7.49
CA GLU A 232 -6.29 17.46 -8.50
C GLU A 232 -5.09 16.56 -8.19
N LEU A 233 -4.64 16.57 -6.94
CA LEU A 233 -3.55 15.71 -6.48
C LEU A 233 -3.87 14.22 -6.59
N ARG A 234 -5.11 13.80 -6.28
CA ARG A 234 -5.56 12.42 -6.43
C ARG A 234 -5.54 11.95 -7.88
N ASN A 235 -5.81 12.83 -8.84
CA ASN A 235 -5.85 12.50 -10.27
C ASN A 235 -4.46 12.27 -10.88
N LEU A 236 -3.38 12.72 -10.22
CA LEU A 236 -2.00 12.46 -10.65
C LEU A 236 -1.63 10.96 -10.65
N VAL A 237 -2.36 10.15 -9.87
CA VAL A 237 -2.14 8.70 -9.76
C VAL A 237 -3.46 7.99 -10.04
N PRO A 238 -3.84 7.78 -11.31
CA PRO A 238 -5.17 7.30 -11.69
C PRO A 238 -5.46 5.86 -11.26
N GLY A 239 -6.67 5.38 -11.53
CA GLY A 239 -7.11 4.03 -11.18
C GLY A 239 -7.12 3.81 -9.66
N ALA A 240 -6.58 2.68 -9.22
CA ALA A 240 -6.47 2.35 -7.79
C ALA A 240 -5.57 3.33 -7.00
N GLY A 241 -4.70 4.11 -7.67
CA GLY A 241 -3.67 4.88 -7.00
C GLY A 241 -2.70 3.97 -6.24
N ARG A 242 -2.20 4.43 -5.08
CA ARG A 242 -1.55 3.53 -4.11
C ARG A 242 -2.62 2.67 -3.42
N LEU A 243 -2.58 1.36 -3.70
CA LEU A 243 -3.49 0.39 -3.13
C LEU A 243 -2.92 -0.18 -1.83
N LEU A 244 -3.79 -0.36 -0.84
CA LEU A 244 -3.55 -1.22 0.32
C LEU A 244 -4.47 -2.43 0.19
N VAL A 245 -3.92 -3.63 0.37
CA VAL A 245 -4.72 -4.85 0.54
C VAL A 245 -4.57 -5.33 1.98
N GLY A 246 -5.66 -5.74 2.62
CA GLY A 246 -5.54 -6.27 3.97
C GLY A 246 -6.65 -7.22 4.38
N CYS A 247 -6.36 -7.98 5.43
CA CYS A 247 -7.30 -8.86 6.09
C CYS A 247 -7.09 -8.84 7.61
N VAL A 248 -8.06 -9.36 8.35
CA VAL A 248 -7.96 -9.54 9.81
C VAL A 248 -8.18 -11.00 10.14
N ALA A 249 -7.20 -11.62 10.78
CA ALA A 249 -7.21 -13.02 11.15
C ALA A 249 -7.32 -13.19 12.67
N GLU A 250 -8.17 -14.12 13.11
CA GLU A 250 -8.08 -14.65 14.47
C GLU A 250 -6.77 -15.38 14.65
N ASN A 251 -6.22 -15.37 15.87
CA ASN A 251 -4.93 -15.98 16.16
C ASN A 251 -5.03 -17.50 16.36
N THR A 252 -5.63 -18.22 15.40
CA THR A 252 -5.74 -19.69 15.41
C THR A 252 -5.15 -20.29 14.13
N PRO A 253 -4.67 -21.56 14.14
CA PRO A 253 -4.05 -22.18 12.97
C PRO A 253 -4.89 -22.09 11.69
N LYS A 254 -6.22 -22.26 11.81
CA LYS A 254 -7.14 -22.15 10.67
C LYS A 254 -7.03 -20.79 9.98
N TYR A 255 -7.24 -19.70 10.71
CA TYR A 255 -7.27 -18.34 10.13
C TYR A 255 -5.87 -17.87 9.71
N ARG A 256 -4.83 -18.29 10.43
CA ARG A 256 -3.43 -18.06 10.03
C ARG A 256 -3.11 -18.71 8.68
N ASN A 257 -3.48 -19.98 8.48
CA ASN A 257 -3.29 -20.68 7.21
C ASN A 257 -4.11 -20.04 6.08
N GLN A 258 -5.32 -19.57 6.37
CA GLN A 258 -6.15 -18.85 5.40
C GLN A 258 -5.48 -17.54 4.96
N ALA A 259 -5.08 -16.69 5.90
CA ALA A 259 -4.41 -15.42 5.62
C ALA A 259 -3.07 -15.60 4.89
N LEU A 260 -2.29 -16.63 5.23
CA LEU A 260 -1.04 -16.92 4.52
C LEU A 260 -1.29 -17.31 3.06
N ARG A 261 -2.29 -18.17 2.78
CA ARG A 261 -2.65 -18.51 1.39
C ARG A 261 -3.11 -17.28 0.61
N LEU A 262 -3.86 -16.37 1.25
CA LEU A 262 -4.26 -15.11 0.63
C LEU A 262 -3.02 -14.28 0.25
N VAL A 263 -2.10 -14.06 1.18
CA VAL A 263 -0.84 -13.31 0.95
C VAL A 263 -0.05 -13.92 -0.22
N GLN A 264 0.16 -15.24 -0.18
CA GLN A 264 0.86 -15.98 -1.22
C GLN A 264 0.19 -15.81 -2.59
N SER A 265 -1.13 -15.94 -2.63
CA SER A 265 -1.90 -15.82 -3.86
C SER A 265 -1.82 -14.42 -4.46
N ILE A 266 -1.76 -13.36 -3.62
CA ILE A 266 -1.56 -11.99 -4.09
C ILE A 266 -0.19 -11.85 -4.77
N ARG A 267 0.87 -12.39 -4.15
CA ARG A 267 2.22 -12.33 -4.74
C ARG A 267 2.32 -13.14 -6.03
N TRP A 268 1.76 -14.36 -6.07
CA TRP A 268 1.87 -15.25 -7.23
C TRP A 268 0.98 -14.88 -8.42
N PHE A 269 -0.21 -14.35 -8.17
CA PHE A 269 -1.24 -14.17 -9.21
C PHE A 269 -1.72 -12.73 -9.37
N GLY A 270 -1.20 -11.80 -8.56
CA GLY A 270 -1.65 -10.42 -8.55
C GLY A 270 -1.16 -9.57 -9.72
N GLU A 271 -0.12 -9.98 -10.45
CA GLU A 271 0.55 -9.21 -11.52
C GLU A 271 0.71 -7.71 -11.16
N ASN A 272 -0.19 -6.83 -11.64
CA ASN A 272 -0.18 -5.39 -11.34
C ASN A 272 -0.48 -5.02 -9.87
N THR A 273 -0.90 -5.99 -9.06
CA THR A 273 -1.07 -5.88 -7.61
C THR A 273 -0.07 -6.73 -6.82
N ALA A 274 0.84 -7.44 -7.50
CA ALA A 274 1.74 -8.38 -6.84
C ALA A 274 2.67 -7.70 -5.83
N GLY A 275 3.03 -6.43 -6.01
CA GLY A 275 3.87 -5.66 -5.08
C GLY A 275 3.10 -4.67 -4.20
N VAL A 276 1.80 -4.85 -4.06
CA VAL A 276 0.97 -4.03 -3.18
C VAL A 276 1.42 -4.16 -1.71
N ASN A 277 1.25 -3.10 -0.93
CA ASN A 277 1.43 -3.20 0.51
C ASN A 277 0.29 -4.03 1.12
N ILE A 278 0.66 -5.14 1.75
CA ILE A 278 -0.30 -6.06 2.40
C ILE A 278 -0.26 -5.84 3.90
N PHE A 279 -1.43 -5.64 4.52
CA PHE A 279 -1.58 -5.56 5.97
C PHE A 279 -2.35 -6.77 6.49
N VAL A 280 -1.76 -7.50 7.43
CA VAL A 280 -2.45 -8.58 8.15
C VAL A 280 -2.60 -8.17 9.60
N CYS A 281 -3.85 -7.98 10.03
CA CYS A 281 -4.16 -7.68 11.41
C CYS A 281 -4.43 -8.98 12.17
N LEU A 282 -3.73 -9.21 13.28
CA LEU A 282 -3.92 -10.35 14.17
C LEU A 282 -4.64 -9.89 15.43
N VAL A 283 -5.71 -10.61 15.79
CA VAL A 283 -6.58 -10.22 16.90
C VAL A 283 -5.95 -10.62 18.24
N ASP A 284 -5.87 -9.64 19.15
CA ASP A 284 -5.39 -9.70 20.54
C ASP A 284 -3.91 -10.02 20.72
N ASP A 285 -3.40 -11.08 20.09
CA ASP A 285 -2.02 -11.52 20.16
C ASP A 285 -1.54 -12.12 18.82
N ALA A 286 -0.24 -12.43 18.74
CA ALA A 286 0.36 -13.00 17.54
C ALA A 286 1.47 -14.00 17.90
N ASP A 287 1.50 -15.12 17.17
CA ASP A 287 2.59 -16.09 17.25
C ASP A 287 3.83 -15.56 16.52
N PRO A 288 4.98 -15.39 17.20
CA PRO A 288 6.19 -14.82 16.60
C PRO A 288 6.68 -15.55 15.35
N GLU A 289 6.56 -16.87 15.29
CA GLU A 289 6.98 -17.65 14.10
C GLU A 289 6.10 -17.32 12.90
N TYR A 290 4.79 -17.22 13.14
CA TYR A 290 3.84 -16.83 12.10
C TYR A 290 4.02 -15.37 11.66
N VAL A 291 4.34 -14.46 12.58
CA VAL A 291 4.69 -13.07 12.25
C VAL A 291 5.93 -13.04 11.36
N ASN A 292 6.99 -13.76 11.73
CA ASN A 292 8.20 -13.85 10.92
C ASN A 292 7.90 -14.41 9.51
N GLU A 293 7.03 -15.42 9.40
CA GLU A 293 6.65 -15.96 8.10
C GLU A 293 5.90 -14.91 7.25
N LEU A 294 4.96 -14.17 7.82
CA LEU A 294 4.28 -13.08 7.10
C LEU A 294 5.25 -11.97 6.68
N GLU A 295 6.17 -11.57 7.56
CA GLU A 295 7.20 -10.56 7.25
C GLU A 295 8.11 -10.99 6.10
N ARG A 296 8.42 -12.29 5.97
CA ARG A 296 9.15 -12.84 4.81
C ARG A 296 8.39 -12.65 3.49
N TRP A 297 7.05 -12.61 3.52
CA TRP A 297 6.19 -12.25 2.37
C TRP A 297 6.03 -10.72 2.18
N GLY A 298 6.80 -9.91 2.91
CA GLY A 298 6.73 -8.45 2.82
C GLY A 298 5.44 -7.87 3.39
N VAL A 299 4.81 -8.57 4.34
CA VAL A 299 3.55 -8.15 4.97
C VAL A 299 3.83 -7.22 6.15
N PHE A 300 3.03 -6.16 6.26
CA PHE A 300 2.94 -5.35 7.48
C PHE A 300 1.99 -6.01 8.47
N VAL A 301 2.54 -6.60 9.53
CA VAL A 301 1.73 -7.23 10.58
C VAL A 301 1.32 -6.19 11.63
N ARG A 302 0.06 -6.23 12.07
CA ARG A 302 -0.46 -5.39 13.16
C ARG A 302 -1.22 -6.24 14.17
N ILE A 303 -0.95 -6.06 15.45
CA ILE A 303 -1.77 -6.64 16.52
C ILE A 303 -2.89 -5.64 16.82
N VAL A 304 -4.14 -6.09 16.69
CA VAL A 304 -5.33 -5.26 16.91
C VAL A 304 -6.19 -5.86 18.01
N LYS A 305 -6.85 -5.01 18.79
CA LYS A 305 -7.80 -5.49 19.80
C LYS A 305 -9.01 -6.13 19.14
N ARG A 306 -9.60 -7.15 19.75
CA ARG A 306 -10.90 -7.70 19.34
C ARG A 306 -11.97 -6.62 19.22
N PHE A 307 -12.71 -6.62 18.12
CA PHE A 307 -13.82 -5.70 17.86
C PHE A 307 -15.04 -6.04 18.70
N SER A 308 -15.42 -7.32 18.73
CA SER A 308 -16.56 -7.79 19.53
C SER A 308 -16.37 -9.23 20.00
N ASN A 309 -16.52 -9.46 21.30
CA ASN A 309 -16.62 -10.80 21.88
C ASN A 309 -17.92 -11.50 21.47
N LEU A 310 -18.98 -10.72 21.24
CA LEU A 310 -20.31 -11.25 20.88
C LEU A 310 -20.41 -11.58 19.39
N HIS A 311 -19.58 -10.98 18.55
CA HIS A 311 -19.63 -11.14 17.10
C HIS A 311 -18.21 -11.08 16.48
N PRO A 312 -17.42 -12.17 16.60
CA PRO A 312 -16.08 -12.24 16.03
C PRO A 312 -15.95 -11.89 14.54
N PRO A 313 -16.91 -12.19 13.63
CA PRO A 313 -16.77 -11.79 12.22
C PRO A 313 -16.61 -10.29 12.00
N SER A 314 -17.05 -9.45 12.95
CA SER A 314 -16.83 -7.99 12.89
C SER A 314 -15.37 -7.58 13.09
N ASN A 315 -14.48 -8.47 13.52
CA ASN A 315 -13.06 -8.16 13.69
C ASN A 315 -12.40 -7.65 12.40
N LYS A 316 -12.91 -8.05 11.22
CA LYS A 316 -12.47 -7.53 9.91
C LYS A 316 -12.50 -5.99 9.80
N LEU A 317 -13.38 -5.35 10.56
CA LEU A 317 -13.50 -3.89 10.61
C LEU A 317 -12.30 -3.19 11.25
N ARG A 318 -11.44 -3.91 11.97
CA ARG A 318 -10.23 -3.33 12.59
C ARG A 318 -9.21 -2.85 11.55
N LEU A 319 -9.21 -3.42 10.34
CA LEU A 319 -8.32 -2.95 9.27
C LEU A 319 -8.55 -1.46 8.97
N PHE A 320 -9.80 -1.00 8.95
CA PHE A 320 -10.15 0.38 8.65
C PHE A 320 -9.82 1.37 9.77
N GLU A 321 -9.39 0.89 10.94
CA GLU A 321 -8.99 1.71 12.08
C GLU A 321 -7.48 1.93 12.17
N LEU A 322 -6.70 1.29 11.29
CA LEU A 322 -5.26 1.53 11.21
C LEU A 322 -5.00 2.97 10.75
N GLU A 323 -4.12 3.68 11.42
CA GLU A 323 -3.73 5.05 11.05
C GLU A 323 -3.08 5.09 9.67
N GLU A 324 -2.35 4.03 9.30
CA GLU A 324 -1.65 3.89 8.03
C GLU A 324 -2.60 3.93 6.82
N VAL A 325 -3.87 3.54 7.00
CA VAL A 325 -4.88 3.56 5.92
C VAL A 325 -5.04 4.96 5.32
N ALA A 326 -4.82 6.02 6.10
CA ALA A 326 -4.96 7.40 5.63
C ALA A 326 -3.97 7.82 4.54
N TYR A 327 -2.89 7.05 4.35
CA TYR A 327 -1.80 7.35 3.41
C TYR A 327 -1.92 6.60 2.08
N TYR A 328 -2.95 5.76 1.94
CA TYR A 328 -3.27 5.07 0.69
C TYR A 328 -4.42 5.76 -0.05
N ASP A 329 -4.51 5.53 -1.35
CA ASP A 329 -5.57 6.09 -2.19
C ASP A 329 -6.81 5.21 -2.18
N THR A 330 -6.59 3.88 -2.19
CA THR A 330 -7.63 2.85 -2.20
C THR A 330 -7.28 1.75 -1.22
N VAL A 331 -8.29 1.21 -0.54
CA VAL A 331 -8.18 0.13 0.45
C VAL A 331 -9.04 -1.04 0.02
N MET A 332 -8.46 -2.23 -0.05
CA MET A 332 -9.14 -3.48 -0.36
C MET A 332 -9.11 -4.39 0.86
N LEU A 333 -10.26 -4.53 1.52
CA LEU A 333 -10.47 -5.49 2.60
C LEU A 333 -10.90 -6.83 2.01
N LEU A 334 -10.23 -7.89 2.43
CA LEU A 334 -10.50 -9.27 2.05
C LEU A 334 -10.76 -10.14 3.27
N ASP A 335 -11.71 -11.07 3.15
CA ASP A 335 -11.79 -12.19 4.07
C ASP A 335 -10.55 -13.09 3.88
N CYS A 336 -10.04 -13.67 4.96
CA CYS A 336 -8.83 -14.51 4.91
C CYS A 336 -9.03 -15.77 4.04
N ASP A 337 -10.27 -16.20 3.81
CA ASP A 337 -10.62 -17.32 2.95
C ASP A 337 -10.93 -16.93 1.50
N THR A 338 -10.21 -15.93 1.02
CA THR A 338 -10.14 -15.54 -0.39
C THR A 338 -8.77 -15.85 -1.00
N LEU A 339 -8.71 -16.03 -2.31
CA LEU A 339 -7.48 -16.27 -3.07
C LEU A 339 -7.50 -15.47 -4.36
N PHE A 340 -6.39 -14.79 -4.66
CA PHE A 340 -6.13 -14.28 -5.99
C PHE A 340 -5.73 -15.45 -6.88
N VAL A 341 -6.33 -15.53 -8.05
CA VAL A 341 -5.94 -16.49 -9.07
C VAL A 341 -5.70 -15.83 -10.42
N ARG A 342 -5.93 -14.51 -10.49
CA ARG A 342 -5.57 -13.59 -11.58
C ARG A 342 -5.48 -12.18 -11.00
N ASP A 343 -4.96 -11.25 -11.80
CA ASP A 343 -4.86 -9.83 -11.45
C ASP A 343 -6.25 -9.14 -11.33
N PRO A 344 -6.60 -8.59 -10.15
CA PRO A 344 -7.82 -7.80 -9.98
C PRO A 344 -7.66 -6.32 -10.38
N TYR A 345 -6.45 -5.82 -10.61
CA TYR A 345 -6.18 -4.39 -10.87
C TYR A 345 -7.09 -3.76 -11.94
N PRO A 346 -7.38 -4.42 -13.09
CA PRO A 346 -8.22 -3.84 -14.14
C PRO A 346 -9.66 -3.52 -13.69
N PHE A 347 -10.11 -4.08 -12.57
CA PHE A 347 -11.46 -3.90 -12.05
C PHE A 347 -11.56 -2.87 -10.93
N ILE A 348 -10.43 -2.36 -10.43
CA ILE A 348 -10.36 -1.40 -9.33
C ILE A 348 -10.41 0.02 -9.89
N THR A 349 -11.49 0.76 -9.62
CA THR A 349 -11.67 2.11 -10.15
C THR A 349 -10.98 3.18 -9.31
N GLY A 350 -10.89 2.95 -8.00
CA GLY A 350 -10.41 3.93 -7.02
C GLY A 350 -11.31 5.17 -6.87
N LYS A 351 -12.57 5.11 -7.34
CA LYS A 351 -13.52 6.25 -7.33
C LYS A 351 -14.81 5.97 -6.57
N GLU A 352 -15.32 4.75 -6.63
CA GLU A 352 -16.55 4.34 -5.96
C GLU A 352 -16.26 3.26 -4.92
N PHE A 353 -17.15 3.09 -3.95
CA PHE A 353 -17.17 1.87 -3.16
C PHE A 353 -17.55 0.69 -4.06
N GLN A 354 -16.73 -0.37 -4.06
CA GLN A 354 -16.96 -1.55 -4.87
C GLN A 354 -17.10 -2.81 -4.00
N ALA A 355 -18.17 -3.54 -4.22
CA ALA A 355 -18.44 -4.86 -3.63
C ALA A 355 -19.38 -5.65 -4.55
N ASP A 356 -19.39 -6.98 -4.43
CA ASP A 356 -20.41 -7.79 -5.10
C ASP A 356 -21.68 -7.92 -4.23
N ILE A 357 -22.83 -8.11 -4.88
CA ILE A 357 -24.08 -8.42 -4.21
C ILE A 357 -23.97 -9.84 -3.61
N ALA A 358 -24.54 -10.05 -2.42
CA ALA A 358 -24.45 -11.32 -1.72
C ALA A 358 -24.91 -12.51 -2.58
N ALA A 359 -24.20 -13.64 -2.47
CA ALA A 359 -24.50 -14.89 -3.20
C ALA A 359 -25.94 -15.37 -3.03
N GLY A 360 -26.51 -15.19 -1.84
CA GLY A 360 -27.88 -15.55 -1.52
C GLY A 360 -28.46 -14.66 -0.42
N PRO A 361 -29.75 -14.82 -0.10
CA PRO A 361 -30.43 -14.03 0.94
C PRO A 361 -30.06 -14.55 2.34
N THR A 362 -28.79 -14.39 2.73
CA THR A 362 -28.32 -14.79 4.07
C THR A 362 -29.00 -13.96 5.16
N ILE A 363 -29.41 -12.73 4.85
CA ILE A 363 -30.52 -12.03 5.52
C ILE A 363 -31.73 -12.07 4.58
N ASN A 364 -32.89 -12.46 5.11
CA ASN A 364 -34.13 -12.54 4.32
C ASN A 364 -34.97 -11.26 4.41
N GLN A 365 -36.02 -11.18 3.59
CA GLN A 365 -36.89 -10.00 3.49
C GLN A 365 -37.57 -9.62 4.82
N ASN A 366 -38.02 -10.61 5.61
CA ASN A 366 -38.66 -10.36 6.90
C ASN A 366 -37.66 -9.79 7.91
N GLN A 367 -36.43 -10.30 7.91
CA GLN A 367 -35.35 -9.78 8.74
C GLN A 367 -34.97 -8.36 8.32
N PHE A 368 -34.84 -8.07 7.03
CA PHE A 368 -34.64 -6.70 6.56
C PHE A 368 -35.78 -5.79 7.00
N SER A 369 -37.04 -6.17 6.79
CA SER A 369 -38.19 -5.38 7.22
C SER A 369 -38.13 -5.07 8.72
N ARG A 370 -37.81 -6.07 9.56
CA ARG A 370 -37.60 -5.88 11.01
C ARG A 370 -36.46 -4.92 11.33
N LEU A 371 -35.30 -5.07 10.68
CA LEU A 371 -34.14 -4.20 10.88
C LEU A 371 -34.46 -2.75 10.50
N PHE A 372 -34.96 -2.52 9.29
CA PHE A 372 -35.27 -1.20 8.78
C PHE A 372 -36.35 -0.50 9.62
N THR A 373 -37.37 -1.25 10.06
CA THR A 373 -38.40 -0.72 10.99
C THR A 373 -37.79 -0.36 12.33
N HIS A 374 -36.95 -1.23 12.91
CA HIS A 374 -36.29 -0.99 14.20
C HIS A 374 -35.43 0.29 14.18
N TYR A 375 -34.65 0.48 13.11
CA TYR A 375 -33.79 1.64 12.93
C TYR A 375 -34.50 2.86 12.32
N LYS A 376 -35.83 2.78 12.11
CA LYS A 376 -36.64 3.86 11.52
C LYS A 376 -36.12 4.34 10.15
N LEU A 377 -35.58 3.41 9.37
CA LEU A 377 -35.09 3.65 8.01
C LEU A 377 -36.12 3.19 6.98
N LYS A 378 -36.26 3.94 5.88
CA LYS A 378 -37.06 3.50 4.74
C LYS A 378 -36.34 2.34 4.04
N MET A 379 -37.01 1.19 3.94
CA MET A 379 -36.45 0.04 3.24
C MET A 379 -36.27 0.36 1.74
N PRO A 380 -35.06 0.19 1.17
CA PRO A 380 -34.83 0.41 -0.25
C PRO A 380 -35.61 -0.59 -1.13
N PRO A 381 -35.89 -0.25 -2.39
CA PRO A 381 -36.48 -1.19 -3.34
C PRO A 381 -35.52 -2.35 -3.66
N GLN A 382 -36.07 -3.53 -3.95
CA GLN A 382 -35.32 -4.72 -4.36
C GLN A 382 -34.83 -4.63 -5.81
N LYS A 383 -33.91 -3.69 -6.09
CA LYS A 383 -33.36 -3.44 -7.44
C LYS A 383 -32.24 -4.41 -7.84
N TYR A 384 -31.76 -5.24 -6.92
CA TYR A 384 -30.63 -6.15 -7.15
C TYR A 384 -31.08 -7.61 -7.17
N ARG A 385 -30.21 -8.47 -7.69
CA ARG A 385 -30.35 -9.93 -7.62
C ARG A 385 -29.13 -10.54 -6.96
N THR A 386 -29.35 -11.47 -6.03
CA THR A 386 -28.28 -12.25 -5.41
C THR A 386 -27.52 -13.03 -6.47
N THR A 387 -26.19 -13.11 -6.37
CA THR A 387 -25.36 -13.53 -7.50
C THR A 387 -25.44 -15.01 -7.82
N MET A 388 -25.65 -15.88 -6.82
CA MET A 388 -25.85 -17.32 -7.05
C MET A 388 -27.32 -17.73 -7.07
N SER A 389 -28.15 -17.19 -6.17
CA SER A 389 -29.55 -17.64 -6.05
C SER A 389 -30.53 -16.93 -6.99
N GLY A 390 -30.11 -15.84 -7.65
CA GLY A 390 -30.94 -15.03 -8.56
C GLY A 390 -32.14 -14.31 -7.91
N LYS A 391 -32.31 -14.43 -6.59
CA LYS A 391 -33.43 -13.86 -5.84
C LYS A 391 -33.33 -12.33 -5.79
N PRO A 392 -34.46 -11.60 -5.93
CA PRO A 392 -34.51 -10.16 -5.70
C PRO A 392 -34.04 -9.81 -4.29
N THR A 393 -33.27 -8.73 -4.17
CA THR A 393 -32.76 -8.22 -2.91
C THR A 393 -32.61 -6.70 -2.96
N ILE A 394 -32.69 -6.06 -1.79
CA ILE A 394 -32.23 -4.68 -1.60
C ILE A 394 -30.72 -4.60 -1.84
N TRP A 395 -30.14 -3.41 -1.76
CA TRP A 395 -28.69 -3.26 -1.72
C TRP A 395 -28.12 -4.04 -0.52
N TYR A 396 -27.48 -5.17 -0.81
CA TYR A 396 -26.97 -6.13 0.17
C TYR A 396 -25.74 -6.82 -0.42
N CYS A 397 -24.57 -6.33 -0.03
CA CYS A 397 -23.29 -6.80 -0.53
C CYS A 397 -22.73 -7.93 0.33
N ASN A 398 -21.94 -8.83 -0.28
CA ASN A 398 -21.08 -9.71 0.49
C ASN A 398 -19.94 -8.88 1.11
N ALA A 399 -19.59 -9.17 2.37
CA ALA A 399 -18.57 -8.42 3.11
C ALA A 399 -17.15 -9.02 3.02
N GLY A 400 -16.90 -9.96 2.10
CA GLY A 400 -15.61 -10.64 1.98
C GLY A 400 -14.66 -10.06 0.94
N VAL A 401 -15.15 -9.20 0.04
CA VAL A 401 -14.31 -8.42 -0.89
C VAL A 401 -14.89 -7.02 -0.99
N LEU A 402 -14.24 -6.06 -0.34
CA LEU A 402 -14.69 -4.68 -0.23
C LEU A 402 -13.56 -3.75 -0.64
N ILE A 403 -13.83 -2.83 -1.57
CA ILE A 403 -12.85 -1.88 -2.09
C ILE A 403 -13.36 -0.47 -1.88
N PHE A 404 -12.63 0.34 -1.11
CA PHE A 404 -12.99 1.71 -0.80
C PHE A 404 -11.90 2.69 -1.24
N PRO A 405 -12.25 3.76 -1.98
CA PRO A 405 -11.44 4.96 -2.01
C PRO A 405 -11.35 5.54 -0.60
N LYS A 406 -10.17 6.06 -0.22
CA LYS A 406 -9.92 6.58 1.14
C LYS A 406 -10.99 7.54 1.63
N ASP A 407 -11.36 8.54 0.82
CA ASP A 407 -12.29 9.60 1.24
C ASP A 407 -13.69 9.04 1.52
N LEU A 408 -14.13 8.04 0.75
CA LEU A 408 -15.40 7.34 1.01
C LEU A 408 -15.31 6.47 2.25
N LEU A 409 -14.18 5.80 2.48
CA LEU A 409 -13.98 5.00 3.68
C LEU A 409 -14.06 5.87 4.95
N GLN A 410 -13.39 7.02 4.94
CA GLN A 410 -13.34 7.95 6.08
C GLN A 410 -14.74 8.46 6.48
N SER A 411 -15.62 8.72 5.52
CA SER A 411 -17.00 9.16 5.81
C SER A 411 -17.93 7.99 6.16
N PHE A 412 -17.80 6.86 5.47
CA PHE A 412 -18.76 5.76 5.56
C PHE A 412 -18.50 4.80 6.72
N TYR A 413 -17.24 4.50 7.02
CA TYR A 413 -16.87 3.51 8.03
C TYR A 413 -17.42 3.84 9.43
N PRO A 414 -17.35 5.09 9.94
CA PRO A 414 -17.93 5.42 11.25
C PRO A 414 -19.42 5.08 11.36
N VAL A 415 -20.18 5.29 10.28
CA VAL A 415 -21.61 4.95 10.21
C VAL A 415 -21.80 3.43 10.26
N TRP A 416 -21.04 2.68 9.45
CA TRP A 416 -21.11 1.22 9.45
C TRP A 416 -20.69 0.59 10.78
N LYS A 417 -19.61 1.11 11.39
CA LYS A 417 -19.15 0.71 12.72
C LYS A 417 -20.24 0.92 13.77
N HIS A 418 -20.93 2.07 13.74
CA HIS A 418 -22.02 2.37 14.67
C HIS A 418 -23.14 1.32 14.58
N TYR A 419 -23.67 1.06 13.39
CA TYR A 419 -24.71 0.03 13.22
C TYR A 419 -24.22 -1.36 13.59
N THR A 420 -22.96 -1.70 13.30
CA THR A 420 -22.40 -3.02 13.63
C THR A 420 -22.32 -3.23 15.14
N ILE A 421 -21.81 -2.23 15.88
CA ILE A 421 -21.74 -2.28 17.35
C ILE A 421 -23.15 -2.41 17.94
N ASP A 422 -24.07 -1.58 17.46
CA ASP A 422 -25.43 -1.55 17.99
C ASP A 422 -26.22 -2.84 17.69
N LEU A 423 -26.16 -3.33 16.44
CA LEU A 423 -26.84 -4.54 15.99
C LEU A 423 -26.28 -5.81 16.63
N SER A 424 -24.97 -5.84 16.94
CA SER A 424 -24.35 -6.98 17.64
C SER A 424 -24.96 -7.23 19.02
N LYS A 425 -25.50 -6.18 19.67
CA LYS A 425 -26.19 -6.30 20.96
C LYS A 425 -27.65 -6.74 20.81
N LYS A 426 -28.18 -6.80 19.59
CA LYS A 426 -29.59 -7.08 19.26
C LYS A 426 -29.76 -8.35 18.44
N LYS A 427 -29.13 -9.45 18.91
CA LYS A 427 -29.16 -10.78 18.26
C LYS A 427 -30.56 -11.23 17.85
N HIS A 428 -31.58 -10.91 18.65
CA HIS A 428 -32.98 -11.26 18.37
C HIS A 428 -33.51 -10.70 17.03
N LEU A 429 -32.94 -9.62 16.49
CA LEU A 429 -33.34 -9.05 15.19
C LEU A 429 -32.89 -9.90 14.00
N LEU A 430 -31.79 -10.63 14.16
CA LEU A 430 -31.21 -11.50 13.13
C LEU A 430 -31.48 -12.99 13.37
N GLY A 431 -31.71 -13.40 14.62
CA GLY A 431 -31.95 -14.80 14.99
C GLY A 431 -30.80 -15.71 14.51
N ASP A 432 -31.14 -16.79 13.80
CA ASP A 432 -30.17 -17.76 13.27
C ASP A 432 -29.22 -17.18 12.22
N ARG A 433 -29.50 -15.97 11.72
CA ARG A 433 -28.65 -15.26 10.76
C ARG A 433 -27.72 -14.24 11.41
N TYR A 434 -27.59 -14.27 12.73
CA TYR A 434 -26.76 -13.35 13.50
C TYR A 434 -25.28 -13.33 13.06
N PHE A 435 -24.77 -14.42 12.48
CA PHE A 435 -23.43 -14.48 11.89
C PHE A 435 -23.17 -13.43 10.80
N PHE A 436 -24.23 -12.94 10.13
CA PHE A 436 -24.14 -11.92 9.08
C PHE A 436 -24.41 -10.50 9.61
N CYS A 437 -24.17 -10.26 10.90
CA CYS A 437 -24.52 -9.00 11.57
C CYS A 437 -23.82 -7.79 10.95
N GLU A 438 -22.51 -7.87 10.71
CA GLU A 438 -21.73 -6.82 10.07
C GLU A 438 -22.18 -6.59 8.62
N GLN A 439 -22.53 -7.66 7.89
CA GLN A 439 -23.04 -7.55 6.53
C GLN A 439 -24.45 -6.95 6.48
N ALA A 440 -25.30 -7.23 7.47
CA ALA A 440 -26.62 -6.60 7.62
C ALA A 440 -26.48 -5.11 8.00
N ALA A 441 -25.57 -4.81 8.92
CA ALA A 441 -25.24 -3.45 9.33
C ALA A 441 -24.69 -2.61 8.17
N LEU A 442 -23.97 -3.23 7.22
CA LEU A 442 -23.50 -2.56 6.00
C LEU A 442 -24.68 -2.02 5.17
N SER A 443 -25.76 -2.79 5.01
CA SER A 443 -26.98 -2.33 4.32
C SER A 443 -27.70 -1.21 5.05
N LEU A 444 -27.73 -1.24 6.40
CA LEU A 444 -28.30 -0.15 7.21
C LEU A 444 -27.49 1.13 7.04
N ALA A 445 -26.16 1.02 7.11
CA ALA A 445 -25.24 2.13 6.92
C ALA A 445 -25.42 2.76 5.54
N PHE A 446 -25.42 1.95 4.47
CA PHE A 446 -25.64 2.43 3.11
C PHE A 446 -27.01 3.08 2.89
N ALA A 447 -28.07 2.56 3.50
CA ALA A 447 -29.38 3.17 3.40
C ALA A 447 -29.48 4.53 4.12
N SER A 448 -28.77 4.68 5.25
CA SER A 448 -28.73 5.93 6.01
C SER A 448 -27.73 6.97 5.48
N HIS A 449 -26.66 6.50 4.85
CA HIS A 449 -25.57 7.31 4.31
C HIS A 449 -25.09 6.72 2.98
N PRO A 450 -25.84 6.89 1.88
CA PRO A 450 -25.46 6.37 0.58
C PRO A 450 -24.14 6.99 0.10
N VAL A 451 -23.27 6.15 -0.43
CA VAL A 451 -22.01 6.55 -1.08
C VAL A 451 -22.01 6.11 -2.54
N PRO A 452 -21.20 6.72 -3.43
CA PRO A 452 -21.01 6.23 -4.79
C PRO A 452 -20.65 4.73 -4.76
N PHE A 453 -21.42 3.93 -5.49
CA PHE A 453 -21.29 2.47 -5.49
C PHE A 453 -21.21 1.92 -6.90
N LYS A 454 -20.25 1.02 -7.12
CA LYS A 454 -20.12 0.25 -8.36
C LYS A 454 -20.04 -1.24 -8.02
N LYS A 455 -21.01 -2.01 -8.52
CA LYS A 455 -21.04 -3.47 -8.31
C LYS A 455 -19.79 -4.12 -8.91
N LEU A 456 -19.09 -4.95 -8.13
CA LEU A 456 -18.02 -5.80 -8.64
C LEU A 456 -18.59 -6.96 -9.47
N PRO A 457 -17.95 -7.32 -10.60
CA PRO A 457 -18.22 -8.58 -11.27
C PRO A 457 -18.03 -9.77 -10.33
N SER A 458 -18.91 -10.78 -10.41
CA SER A 458 -18.86 -11.94 -9.51
C SER A 458 -17.60 -12.82 -9.65
N ILE A 459 -16.79 -12.62 -10.69
CA ILE A 459 -15.46 -13.24 -10.81
C ILE A 459 -14.45 -12.71 -9.77
N LEU A 460 -14.71 -11.56 -9.13
CA LEU A 460 -13.88 -10.99 -8.06
C LEU A 460 -14.35 -11.40 -6.65
N ASN A 461 -15.39 -12.23 -6.56
CA ASN A 461 -15.83 -12.83 -5.30
C ASN A 461 -16.49 -14.17 -5.61
N TRP A 462 -15.73 -15.06 -6.28
CA TRP A 462 -16.27 -16.30 -6.83
C TRP A 462 -16.40 -17.37 -5.74
N HIS A 463 -17.63 -17.68 -5.35
CA HIS A 463 -17.93 -18.57 -4.21
C HIS A 463 -17.73 -20.07 -4.51
N LEU A 464 -17.09 -20.80 -3.58
CA LEU A 464 -17.08 -22.28 -3.55
C LEU A 464 -18.02 -22.89 -2.48
N PRO A 465 -18.63 -24.06 -2.75
CA PRO A 465 -18.72 -24.70 -4.06
C PRO A 465 -19.64 -23.87 -4.96
N ALA A 466 -19.22 -23.62 -6.20
CA ALA A 466 -20.13 -23.07 -7.20
C ALA A 466 -21.21 -24.13 -7.43
N ASN A 467 -22.45 -23.89 -6.98
CA ASN A 467 -23.56 -24.81 -7.17
C ASN A 467 -23.62 -25.28 -8.64
N ALA A 468 -24.03 -26.52 -8.89
CA ALA A 468 -24.25 -27.06 -10.25
C ALA A 468 -25.23 -26.24 -11.13
N ARG A 469 -25.93 -25.27 -10.53
CA ARG A 469 -26.84 -24.31 -11.20
C ARG A 469 -26.16 -23.01 -11.67
N VAL A 470 -24.90 -22.76 -11.31
CA VAL A 470 -24.13 -21.68 -11.93
C VAL A 470 -23.98 -22.06 -13.41
N PRO A 471 -24.43 -21.22 -14.36
CA PRO A 471 -24.37 -21.56 -15.78
C PRO A 471 -22.95 -22.02 -16.12
N ARG A 472 -22.83 -23.08 -16.94
CA ARG A 472 -21.54 -23.56 -17.50
C ARG A 472 -20.81 -22.48 -18.32
N SER A 473 -21.35 -21.26 -18.43
CA SER A 473 -20.64 -20.10 -18.95
C SER A 473 -19.27 -20.01 -18.28
N VAL A 474 -18.25 -19.87 -19.14
CA VAL A 474 -16.81 -19.87 -18.85
C VAL A 474 -16.44 -18.63 -18.03
N SER A 475 -16.95 -18.54 -16.81
CA SER A 475 -16.60 -17.46 -15.90
C SER A 475 -15.29 -17.86 -15.23
N ASP A 476 -14.20 -17.33 -15.77
CA ASP A 476 -12.85 -17.53 -15.28
C ASP A 476 -12.60 -16.61 -14.07
N PRO A 477 -12.48 -17.16 -12.84
CA PRO A 477 -12.42 -16.34 -11.63
C PRO A 477 -11.13 -15.55 -11.56
N VAL A 478 -11.20 -14.39 -10.90
CA VAL A 478 -10.07 -13.54 -10.55
C VAL A 478 -9.76 -13.69 -9.06
N ILE A 479 -10.81 -13.70 -8.22
CA ILE A 479 -10.71 -13.97 -6.80
C ILE A 479 -11.70 -15.08 -6.44
N ILE A 480 -11.20 -16.15 -5.83
CA ILE A 480 -12.01 -17.26 -5.32
C ILE A 480 -12.23 -17.04 -3.82
N HIS A 481 -13.49 -17.07 -3.40
CA HIS A 481 -13.90 -17.08 -2.00
C HIS A 481 -14.31 -18.51 -1.64
N TYR A 482 -13.44 -19.22 -0.90
CA TYR A 482 -13.55 -20.68 -0.77
C TYR A 482 -14.35 -21.17 0.45
N HIS A 483 -14.68 -20.27 1.38
CA HIS A 483 -15.48 -20.56 2.59
C HIS A 483 -14.88 -21.70 3.44
N SER A 484 -15.59 -22.09 4.50
CA SER A 484 -15.17 -23.18 5.39
C SER A 484 -15.09 -24.56 4.74
N TRP A 485 -15.64 -24.74 3.54
CA TRP A 485 -15.77 -26.04 2.87
C TRP A 485 -14.74 -26.26 1.76
N GLY A 486 -14.03 -25.21 1.37
CA GLY A 486 -13.19 -25.20 0.17
C GLY A 486 -11.83 -25.85 0.31
N VAL A 487 -11.46 -26.38 1.49
CA VAL A 487 -10.15 -26.99 1.74
C VAL A 487 -10.30 -28.47 2.07
N ASN A 488 -9.48 -29.34 1.47
CA ASN A 488 -9.46 -30.79 1.75
C ASN A 488 -8.59 -31.12 2.98
N GLN A 489 -8.56 -32.39 3.39
CA GLN A 489 -7.78 -32.84 4.57
C GLN A 489 -6.27 -32.63 4.42
N ALA A 490 -5.77 -32.59 3.19
CA ALA A 490 -4.38 -32.30 2.88
C ALA A 490 -4.10 -30.79 2.73
N GLU A 491 -5.06 -29.94 3.12
CA GLU A 491 -4.98 -28.48 3.12
C GLU A 491 -4.94 -27.80 1.73
N TYR A 492 -5.35 -28.50 0.67
CA TYR A 492 -5.49 -27.96 -0.68
C TYR A 492 -6.90 -27.48 -0.99
N ILE A 493 -7.02 -26.52 -1.91
CA ILE A 493 -8.32 -26.03 -2.38
C ILE A 493 -9.02 -27.14 -3.18
N LYS A 494 -10.27 -27.43 -2.83
CA LYS A 494 -11.08 -28.47 -3.49
C LYS A 494 -11.45 -28.07 -4.90
N SER A 495 -11.50 -29.07 -5.79
CA SER A 495 -12.04 -28.90 -7.13
C SER A 495 -13.54 -28.59 -7.11
N THR A 496 -14.02 -28.08 -8.24
CA THR A 496 -15.40 -27.63 -8.47
C THR A 496 -15.90 -28.14 -9.83
N PRO A 497 -17.21 -28.19 -10.10
CA PRO A 497 -17.71 -28.54 -11.43
C PRO A 497 -17.32 -27.56 -12.57
N ASN A 498 -16.77 -26.37 -12.26
CA ASN A 498 -16.39 -25.37 -13.26
C ASN A 498 -14.94 -25.60 -13.77
N PRO A 499 -14.72 -25.86 -15.07
CA PRO A 499 -13.40 -26.14 -15.63
C PRO A 499 -12.40 -24.97 -15.52
N SER A 500 -12.85 -23.73 -15.72
CA SER A 500 -11.98 -22.55 -15.62
C SER A 500 -11.51 -22.34 -14.19
N ALA A 501 -12.42 -22.43 -13.22
CA ALA A 501 -12.07 -22.37 -11.81
C ALA A 501 -11.13 -23.52 -11.40
N ASN A 502 -11.33 -24.74 -11.90
CA ASN A 502 -10.40 -25.84 -11.64
C ASN A 502 -9.00 -25.59 -12.19
N ARG A 503 -8.87 -24.99 -13.39
CA ARG A 503 -7.56 -24.62 -13.93
C ARG A 503 -6.82 -23.69 -12.97
N ARG A 504 -7.51 -22.65 -12.50
CA ARG A 504 -6.98 -21.68 -11.52
C ARG A 504 -6.64 -22.32 -10.17
N ILE A 505 -7.52 -23.19 -9.66
CA ILE A 505 -7.30 -23.92 -8.39
C ILE A 505 -6.11 -24.87 -8.51
N ASN A 506 -5.96 -25.56 -9.64
CA ASN A 506 -4.84 -26.48 -9.87
C ASN A 506 -3.50 -25.73 -9.91
N GLU A 507 -3.47 -24.56 -10.55
CA GLU A 507 -2.29 -23.70 -10.59
C GLU A 507 -1.90 -23.20 -9.19
N PHE A 508 -2.86 -22.71 -8.41
CA PHE A 508 -2.63 -22.33 -7.01
C PHE A 508 -2.12 -23.52 -6.18
N ASN A 509 -2.82 -24.67 -6.23
CA ASN A 509 -2.46 -25.85 -5.46
C ASN A 509 -1.07 -26.40 -5.84
N TYR A 510 -0.67 -26.29 -7.11
CA TYR A 510 0.65 -26.69 -7.57
C TYR A 510 1.74 -25.83 -6.93
N ARG A 511 1.62 -24.49 -6.99
CA ARG A 511 2.57 -23.58 -6.33
C ARG A 511 2.59 -23.77 -4.81
N TYR A 512 1.41 -23.89 -4.21
CA TYR A 512 1.28 -24.12 -2.76
C TYR A 512 1.94 -25.44 -2.32
N LYS A 513 1.83 -26.50 -3.14
CA LYS A 513 2.52 -27.78 -2.89
C LYS A 513 4.05 -27.60 -2.90
N ILE A 514 4.59 -26.90 -3.91
CA ILE A 514 6.04 -26.63 -3.99
C ILE A 514 6.51 -25.88 -2.74
N TYR A 515 5.85 -24.77 -2.42
CA TYR A 515 6.17 -23.99 -1.22
C TYR A 515 6.16 -24.83 0.06
N ARG A 516 5.16 -25.71 0.25
CA ARG A 516 5.12 -26.59 1.43
C ARG A 516 6.23 -27.64 1.48
N GLN A 517 6.76 -28.05 0.33
CA GLN A 517 7.77 -29.10 0.22
C GLN A 517 9.19 -28.56 0.34
N THR A 518 9.47 -27.44 -0.31
CA THR A 518 10.83 -26.91 -0.45
C THR A 518 11.03 -25.63 0.36
N GLY A 519 9.94 -25.00 0.83
CA GLY A 519 9.99 -23.64 1.32
C GLY A 519 10.33 -22.63 0.23
N GLU A 520 10.36 -23.02 -1.05
CA GLU A 520 10.69 -22.15 -2.18
C GLU A 520 9.49 -21.29 -2.58
N TRP A 521 9.83 -20.08 -3.05
CA TRP A 521 8.90 -18.97 -3.20
C TRP A 521 8.48 -18.70 -4.64
N SER A 522 9.04 -19.46 -5.61
CA SER A 522 9.08 -19.16 -7.05
C SER A 522 7.88 -18.32 -7.52
N LEU A 523 8.15 -17.03 -7.76
CA LEU A 523 7.19 -16.02 -8.20
C LEU A 523 6.97 -16.06 -9.70
#